data_AF-A0A1C6I1Q6-F1
#
_entry.id   AF-A0A1C6I1Q6-F1
#
_cell.length_a   1.000
_cell.length_b   1.000
_cell.length_c   1.000
_cell.angle_alpha   90.00
_cell.angle_beta   90.00
_cell.angle_gamma   90.00
#
_symmetry.space_group_name_H-M   'P 1'
#
loop_
_entity.id
_entity.type
_entity.pdbx_description
1 polymer ?
#
loop_
_entity_poly.entity_id
_entity_poly.type
_entity_poly.pdbx_seq_one_letter_code
_entity_poly.pdbx_strand_id
1 'polypeptide(L)' 'MKITLNPDKETVKTVKEGLKRTGGYCPCRIQRTEEYKCMCKEFKEQIADPDFEGFCHCMLYYKSKD' A
#
# COMPACT_ATOMS: atom_id res chain seq x y z
N MET A 1 -14.75 -4.21 7.03
CA MET A 1 -13.54 -4.65 6.27
C MET A 1 -13.41 -3.95 4.91
N LYS A 2 -13.20 -2.63 4.91
CA LYS A 2 -13.04 -1.83 3.69
C LYS A 2 -11.58 -1.39 3.52
N ILE A 3 -11.06 -1.42 2.29
CA ILE A 3 -9.77 -0.82 1.97
C ILE A 3 -10.01 0.51 1.26
N THR A 4 -9.48 1.59 1.82
CA THR A 4 -9.57 2.94 1.26
C THR A 4 -8.19 3.49 0.96
N LEU A 5 -8.14 4.53 0.12
CA LEU A 5 -6.94 5.35 0.04
C LEU A 5 -6.77 6.15 1.32
N ASN A 6 -5.53 6.54 1.60
CA ASN A 6 -5.24 7.50 2.65
C ASN A 6 -6.04 8.80 2.45
N PRO A 7 -6.68 9.35 3.49
CA PRO A 7 -7.42 10.61 3.41
C PRO A 7 -6.53 11.81 3.03
N ASP A 8 -5.23 11.77 3.34
CA ASP A 8 -4.28 12.76 2.88
C ASP A 8 -3.99 12.61 1.38
N LYS A 9 -4.52 13.56 0.60
CA LYS A 9 -4.38 13.60 -0.85
C LYS A 9 -2.94 13.81 -1.31
N GLU A 10 -2.11 14.50 -0.54
CA GLU A 10 -0.70 14.74 -0.89
C GLU A 10 0.12 13.45 -0.76
N THR A 11 -0.08 12.70 0.32
CA THR A 11 0.48 11.36 0.48
C THR A 11 0.05 10.44 -0.67
N VAL A 12 -1.25 10.38 -0.97
CA VAL A 12 -1.76 9.55 -2.08
C VAL A 12 -1.10 9.92 -3.41
N LYS A 13 -0.99 11.22 -3.71
CA LYS A 13 -0.35 11.71 -4.94
C LYS A 13 1.12 11.29 -5.00
N THR A 14 1.88 11.56 -3.94
CA THR A 14 3.31 11.26 -3.84
C THR A 14 3.59 9.77 -4.04
N VAL A 15 2.82 8.90 -3.39
CA VAL A 15 3.01 7.46 -3.52
C VAL A 15 2.61 6.96 -4.90
N LYS A 16 1.51 7.47 -5.50
CA LYS A 16 1.11 7.11 -6.87
C LYS A 16 2.14 7.54 -7.92
N GLU A 17 2.75 8.71 -7.75
CA GLU A 17 3.87 9.15 -8.61
C GLU A 17 5.10 8.25 -8.41
N GLY A 18 5.37 7.83 -7.17
CA GLY A 18 6.37 6.80 -6.86
C GLY A 18 6.09 5.48 -7.59
N LEU A 19 4.85 4.98 -7.55
CA LEU A 19 4.43 3.77 -8.26
C LEU A 19 4.61 3.90 -9.78
N LYS A 20 4.26 5.06 -10.36
CA LYS A 20 4.46 5.30 -11.80
C LYS A 20 5.95 5.24 -12.18
N ARG A 21 6.81 5.90 -11.40
CA ARG A 21 8.27 5.94 -11.63
C ARG A 21 8.94 4.58 -11.50
N THR A 22 8.43 3.72 -10.64
CA THR A 22 9.00 2.39 -10.40
C THR A 22 8.43 1.31 -11.30
N GLY A 23 7.44 1.61 -12.15
CA GLY A 23 6.77 0.60 -12.98
C GLY A 23 5.75 -0.26 -12.22
N GLY A 24 5.15 0.29 -11.16
CA GLY A 24 4.12 -0.37 -10.34
C GLY A 24 4.66 -1.10 -9.10
N TYR A 25 5.96 -1.02 -8.83
CA TYR A 25 6.59 -1.60 -7.63
C TYR A 25 6.57 -0.62 -6.46
N CYS A 26 6.58 -1.10 -5.21
CA CYS A 26 6.51 -0.23 -4.03
C CYS A 26 7.63 0.83 -4.09
N PRO A 27 7.30 2.13 -4.03
CA PRO A 27 8.34 3.16 -3.98
C PRO A 27 9.16 3.09 -2.69
N CYS A 28 8.65 2.43 -1.66
CA CYS A 28 9.34 2.14 -0.40
C CYS A 28 10.46 1.09 -0.48
N ARG A 29 10.56 0.33 -1.58
CA ARG A 29 11.54 -0.74 -1.75
C ARG A 29 12.50 -0.41 -2.89
N ILE A 30 13.76 -0.81 -2.74
CA ILE A 30 14.77 -0.67 -3.79
C ILE A 30 14.59 -1.76 -4.86
N GLN A 31 14.36 -3.01 -4.43
CA GLN A 31 14.22 -4.15 -5.31
C GLN A 31 12.90 -4.11 -6.10
N ARG A 32 12.92 -4.65 -7.33
CA ARG A 32 11.77 -4.78 -8.23
C ARG A 32 11.40 -6.25 -8.39
N THR A 33 10.97 -6.87 -7.29
CA THR A 33 10.47 -8.24 -7.26
C THR A 33 8.94 -8.25 -7.23
N GLU A 34 8.32 -9.34 -7.69
CA GLU A 34 6.85 -9.46 -7.70
C GLU A 34 6.21 -9.30 -6.32
N GLU A 35 6.92 -9.67 -5.24
CA GLU A 35 6.45 -9.47 -3.86
C GLU A 35 6.24 -7.99 -3.51
N TYR A 36 6.98 -7.09 -4.16
CA TYR A 36 6.89 -5.65 -3.95
C TYR A 36 6.01 -4.93 -4.97
N LYS A 37 5.41 -5.64 -5.92
CA LYS A 37 4.44 -5.05 -6.85
C LYS A 37 3.19 -4.62 -6.08
N CYS A 38 2.76 -3.37 -6.24
CA CYS A 38 1.64 -2.82 -5.47
C CYS A 38 0.30 -3.46 -5.92
N MET A 39 -0.58 -3.92 -5.03
CA MET A 39 -0.41 -4.05 -3.57
C MET A 39 0.56 -5.20 -3.23
N CYS A 40 1.59 -4.88 -2.44
CA CYS A 40 2.67 -5.80 -2.11
C CYS A 40 2.16 -6.99 -1.28
N LYS A 41 2.93 -8.08 -1.31
CA LYS A 41 2.65 -9.31 -0.56
C LYS A 41 2.48 -9.04 0.94
N GLU A 42 3.38 -8.25 1.53
CA GLU A 42 3.31 -7.85 2.95
C GLU A 42 1.96 -7.25 3.33
N PHE A 43 1.46 -6.26 2.58
CA PHE A 43 0.17 -5.66 2.89
C PHE A 43 -0.99 -6.63 2.63
N LYS A 44 -0.91 -7.47 1.59
CA LYS A 44 -1.92 -8.51 1.32
C LYS A 44 -2.02 -9.52 2.46
N GLU A 45 -0.90 -9.89 3.06
CA GLU A 45 -0.84 -10.80 4.20
C GLU A 45 -1.40 -10.13 5.48
N GLN A 46 -1.07 -8.85 5.72
CA GLN A 46 -1.66 -8.08 6.82
C GLN A 46 -3.19 -7.99 6.70
N ILE A 47 -3.72 -7.63 5.53
CA ILE A 47 -5.17 -7.53 5.35
C ILE A 47 -5.90 -8.88 5.31
N ALA A 48 -5.17 -10.00 5.17
CA ALA A 48 -5.74 -11.33 5.31
C ALA A 48 -6.06 -11.67 6.77
N ASP A 49 -5.36 -11.06 7.72
CA ASP A 49 -5.72 -11.12 9.13
C ASP A 49 -7.03 -10.31 9.36
N PRO A 50 -8.14 -10.95 9.76
CA PRO A 50 -9.39 -10.24 10.06
C PRO A 50 -9.22 -9.23 11.20
N ASP A 51 -8.21 -9.42 12.06
CA ASP A 51 -7.94 -8.54 13.18
C ASP A 51 -7.08 -7.32 12.85
N PHE A 52 -6.49 -7.28 11.66
CA PHE A 52 -5.70 -6.14 11.22
C PHE A 52 -6.56 -4.94 10.84
N GLU A 53 -6.25 -3.81 11.47
CA GLU A 53 -6.69 -2.47 11.08
C GLU A 53 -5.46 -1.57 10.98
N GLY A 54 -5.35 -0.80 9.90
CA GLY A 54 -4.23 0.11 9.74
C GLY A 54 -3.79 0.34 8.31
N PHE A 55 -2.66 1.06 8.19
CA PHE A 55 -2.07 1.44 6.91
C PHE A 55 -1.09 0.39 6.39
N CYS A 56 -0.94 0.33 5.06
CA CYS A 56 0.25 -0.25 4.46
C CYS A 56 1.49 0.62 4.78
N HIS A 57 2.70 0.06 4.68
CA HIS A 57 3.94 0.79 5.02
C HIS A 57 4.11 2.13 4.27
N CYS A 58 3.74 2.17 2.99
CA CYS A 58 3.76 3.41 2.19
C CYS A 58 2.68 4.44 2.54
N MET A 59 1.75 4.08 3.43
CA MET A 59 0.57 4.88 3.75
C MET A 59 -0.32 5.19 2.55
N LEU A 60 -0.37 4.33 1.53
CA LEU A 60 -1.29 4.51 0.40
C LEU A 60 -2.70 4.00 0.72
N TYR A 61 -2.78 2.84 1.38
CA TYR A 61 -4.01 2.14 1.68
C TYR A 61 -4.22 2.02 3.18
N TYR A 62 -5.45 2.20 3.62
CA TYR A 62 -5.92 1.93 4.97
C TYR A 62 -6.96 0.80 4.91
N LYS A 63 -6.81 -0.23 5.74
CA LYS A 63 -7.86 -1.20 6.00
C LYS A 63 -8.59 -0.78 7.28
N SER A 64 -9.90 -0.60 7.18
CA SER A 64 -10.81 -0.43 8.31
C SER A 64 -11.46 -1.77 8.67
N LYS A 65 -11.58 -2.05 9.97
CA LYS A 65 -12.33 -3.19 10.50
C LYS A 65 -13.83 -3.02 10.32
N ASP A 66 -14.29 -1.78 10.42
CA ASP A 66 -15.69 -1.36 10.24
C ASP A 66 -16.23 -1.63 8.83
#